data_AF-A0A3P6FZ80-F1
#
_entry.id   AF-A0A3P6FZ80-F1
#
_cell.length_a   1.000
_cell.length_b   1.000
_cell.length_c   1.000
_cell.angle_alpha   90.00
_cell.angle_beta   90.00
_cell.angle_gamma   90.00
#
_symmetry.space_group_name_H-M   'P 1'
#
loop_
_entity.id
_entity.type
_entity.pdbx_description
1 polymer ?
#
loop_
_entity_poly.entity_id
_entity_poly.type
_entity_poly.pdbx_seq_one_letter_code
_entity_poly.pdbx_strand_id
1 'polypeptide(L)'
;MTLWVLEDAEKQEWSSMTCDLPSTWKDLLGFYVRSKCASHTGELMVFYPCLESSKPFYVCYYDFNKMSIRRVEIQGMVDGDFRRIHGIGELIYMKILYFTCHIENIRFL
;
A
#
# COMPACT_ATOMS: atom_id res chain seq x y z
N MET A 1 7.66 -15.56 -2.06
CA MET A 1 8.61 -14.46 -1.73
C MET A 1 9.16 -14.75 -0.35
N THR A 2 10.46 -14.51 -0.15
CA THR A 2 11.06 -14.64 1.18
C THR A 2 11.12 -13.25 1.80
N LEU A 3 10.45 -13.09 2.94
CA LEU A 3 10.54 -11.89 3.77
C LEU A 3 11.54 -12.15 4.89
N TRP A 4 12.31 -11.14 5.25
CA TRP A 4 13.20 -11.18 6.41
C TRP A 4 12.64 -10.25 7.48
N VAL A 5 12.47 -10.77 8.69
CA VAL A 5 12.02 -10.03 9.85
C VAL A 5 13.21 -9.87 10.78
N LEU A 6 13.47 -8.63 11.20
CA LEU A 6 14.47 -8.33 12.22
C LEU A 6 13.80 -8.53 13.58
N GLU A 7 14.20 -9.59 14.28
CA GLU A 7 13.64 -9.97 15.59
C GLU A 7 14.28 -9.16 16.71
N ASP A 8 15.60 -9.00 16.65
CA ASP A 8 16.40 -8.26 17.63
C ASP A 8 17.41 -7.38 16.90
N ALA A 9 17.22 -6.06 16.99
CA ALA A 9 18.07 -5.08 16.33
C ALA A 9 19.45 -4.95 16.98
N GLU A 10 19.57 -5.18 18.29
CA GLU A 10 20.84 -5.08 19.01
C GLU A 10 21.72 -6.29 18.72
N LYS A 11 21.12 -7.49 18.70
CA LYS A 11 21.81 -8.74 18.37
C LYS A 11 21.94 -9.00 16.86
N GLN A 12 21.28 -8.20 16.03
CA GLN A 12 21.18 -8.41 14.58
C GLN A 12 20.62 -9.79 14.21
N GLU A 13 19.60 -10.24 14.93
CA GLU A 13 18.96 -11.53 14.69
C GLU A 13 17.83 -11.38 13.66
N TRP A 14 17.88 -12.20 12.62
CA TRP A 14 16.92 -12.19 11.53
C TRP A 14 16.24 -13.54 11.40
N SER A 15 14.93 -13.54 11.24
CA SER A 15 14.15 -14.70 10.85
C SER A 15 13.71 -14.57 9.38
N SER A 16 13.71 -15.67 8.64
CA SER A 16 13.19 -15.69 7.27
C SER A 16 11.82 -16.36 7.25
N MET A 17 10.85 -15.73 6.61
CA MET A 17 9.55 -16.33 6.38
C MET A 17 9.29 -16.45 4.87
N THR A 18 8.96 -17.66 4.43
CA THR A 18 8.44 -17.88 3.09
C THR A 18 6.96 -17.57 3.09
N CYS A 19 6.58 -16.55 2.35
CA CYS A 19 5.18 -16.27 2.05
C CYS A 19 4.88 -16.81 0.66
N ASP A 20 3.95 -17.77 0.62
CA ASP A 20 3.26 -18.15 -0.60
C ASP A 20 2.38 -16.97 -0.98
N LEU A 21 2.91 -16.08 -1.82
CA LEU A 21 2.08 -15.07 -2.44
C LEU A 21 0.99 -15.81 -3.20
N PRO A 22 -0.28 -15.56 -2.91
CA PRO A 22 -1.33 -16.08 -3.75
C PRO A 22 -1.07 -15.66 -5.19
N SER A 23 -1.35 -16.55 -6.14
CA SER A 23 -1.31 -16.23 -7.57
C SER A 23 -2.02 -14.91 -7.89
N THR A 24 -3.10 -14.63 -7.15
CA THR A 24 -3.85 -13.37 -7.17
C THR A 24 -2.98 -12.12 -6.97
N TRP A 25 -1.85 -12.15 -6.25
CA TRP A 25 -0.99 -10.96 -6.14
C TRP A 25 -0.22 -10.64 -7.42
N LYS A 26 0.21 -11.65 -8.17
CA LYS A 26 0.88 -11.44 -9.46
C LYS A 26 -0.06 -10.80 -10.48
N ASP A 27 -1.31 -11.24 -10.49
CA ASP A 27 -2.35 -10.71 -11.36
C ASP A 27 -2.75 -9.28 -10.97
N LEU A 28 -2.57 -8.90 -9.70
CA LEU A 28 -3.07 -7.63 -9.15
C LEU A 28 -2.04 -6.51 -9.03
N LEU A 29 -0.78 -6.86 -8.80
CA LEU A 29 0.26 -5.89 -8.44
C LEU A 29 1.44 -5.91 -9.43
N GLY A 30 1.39 -6.76 -10.45
CA GLY A 30 2.48 -6.93 -11.41
C GLY A 30 3.79 -7.37 -10.76
N PHE A 31 4.91 -7.17 -11.46
CA PHE A 31 6.24 -7.55 -10.97
C PHE A 31 6.86 -6.55 -9.99
N TYR A 32 6.33 -5.31 -9.92
CA TYR A 32 6.87 -4.23 -9.10
C TYR A 32 5.89 -3.84 -8.02
N VAL A 33 6.22 -4.27 -6.82
CA VAL A 33 5.37 -4.17 -5.64
C VAL A 33 6.07 -3.28 -4.63
N ARG A 34 5.40 -2.23 -4.14
CA ARG A 34 5.94 -1.38 -3.08
C ARG A 34 5.29 -1.71 -1.75
N SER A 35 6.10 -2.07 -0.77
CA SER A 35 5.73 -2.04 0.65
C SER A 35 6.49 -0.92 1.34
N LYS A 36 5.86 -0.25 2.32
CA LYS A 36 6.50 0.86 3.06
C LYS A 36 6.51 0.71 4.57
N CYS A 37 5.66 -0.13 5.17
CA CYS A 37 5.79 -0.60 6.55
C CYS A 37 4.63 -1.53 6.91
N ALA A 38 4.74 -2.17 8.07
CA ALA A 38 3.61 -2.82 8.73
C ALA A 38 2.59 -1.77 9.21
N SER A 39 1.30 -2.13 9.17
CA SER A 39 0.24 -1.39 9.86
C SER A 39 0.40 -1.49 11.37
N HIS A 40 -0.35 -0.68 12.13
CA HIS A 40 -0.47 -0.83 13.58
C HIS A 40 -1.00 -2.22 14.00
N THR A 41 -1.65 -2.95 13.08
CA THR A 41 -2.10 -4.35 13.23
C THR A 41 -1.02 -5.38 12.87
N GLY A 42 0.16 -4.96 12.44
CA GLY A 42 1.24 -5.85 11.98
C GLY A 42 1.06 -6.38 10.55
N GLU A 43 0.07 -5.88 9.80
CA GLU A 43 -0.19 -6.32 8.43
C GLU A 43 0.74 -5.60 7.44
N LEU A 44 1.25 -6.31 6.44
CA LEU A 44 2.04 -5.69 5.37
C LEU A 44 1.11 -5.03 4.35
N MET A 45 1.18 -3.72 4.23
CA MET A 45 0.47 -2.99 3.18
C MET A 45 1.28 -3.01 1.87
N VAL A 46 0.57 -3.31 0.79
CA VAL A 46 1.16 -3.52 -0.52
C VAL A 46 0.28 -2.94 -1.62
N PHE A 47 0.89 -2.24 -2.58
CA PHE A 47 0.19 -1.61 -3.70
C PHE A 47 1.09 -1.45 -4.93
N TYR A 48 0.46 -1.23 -6.09
CA TYR A 48 1.16 -0.95 -7.34
C TYR A 48 1.71 0.49 -7.32
N PRO A 49 2.99 0.74 -7.67
CA PRO A 49 3.60 2.06 -7.50
C PRO A 49 3.13 3.12 -8.50
N CYS A 50 2.59 2.72 -9.66
CA CYS A 50 2.18 3.64 -10.73
C CYS A 50 0.65 3.66 -10.84
N LEU A 51 0.00 4.37 -9.92
CA LEU A 51 -1.46 4.45 -9.87
C LEU A 51 -1.95 5.66 -10.67
N GLU A 52 -2.94 5.43 -11.53
CA GLU A 52 -3.71 6.50 -12.15
C GLU A 52 -4.71 7.04 -11.13
N SER A 53 -4.67 8.35 -10.86
CA SER A 53 -5.51 8.95 -9.82
C SER A 53 -7.00 8.89 -10.15
N SER A 54 -7.36 8.82 -11.43
CA SER A 54 -8.74 8.84 -11.93
C SER A 54 -9.41 7.47 -12.04
N LYS A 55 -8.65 6.37 -11.85
CA LYS A 55 -9.17 5.01 -11.97
C LYS A 55 -9.21 4.32 -10.60
N PRO A 56 -10.16 3.39 -10.40
CA PRO A 56 -10.11 2.51 -9.25
C PRO A 56 -8.79 1.75 -9.20
N PHE A 57 -8.25 1.60 -7.99
CA PHE A 57 -7.05 0.81 -7.74
C PHE A 57 -7.16 0.07 -6.41
N TYR A 58 -6.26 -0.88 -6.19
CA TYR A 58 -6.31 -1.75 -5.01
C TYR A 58 -5.12 -1.57 -4.10
N VAL A 59 -5.41 -1.61 -2.80
CA VAL A 59 -4.43 -1.76 -1.73
C VAL A 59 -4.68 -3.12 -1.08
N CYS A 60 -3.62 -3.90 -0.94
CA CYS A 60 -3.64 -5.21 -0.31
C CYS A 60 -2.98 -5.12 1.08
N TYR A 61 -3.57 -5.80 2.05
CA TYR A 61 -3.01 -5.99 3.39
C TYR A 61 -2.77 -7.48 3.58
N TYR A 62 -1.55 -7.86 3.90
CA TYR A 62 -1.18 -9.23 4.21
C TYR A 62 -1.07 -9.42 5.73
N ASP A 63 -1.90 -10.29 6.29
CA ASP A 63 -1.83 -10.70 7.69
C ASP A 63 -0.87 -11.89 7.79
N PHE A 64 0.28 -11.67 8.43
CA PHE A 64 1.31 -12.70 8.60
C PHE A 64 0.86 -13.85 9.51
N ASN A 65 0.00 -13.58 10.50
CA ASN A 65 -0.48 -14.59 11.43
C ASN A 65 -1.49 -15.52 10.77
N LYS A 66 -2.38 -14.95 9.95
CA LYS A 66 -3.43 -15.71 9.26
C LYS A 66 -3.00 -16.22 7.88
N MET A 67 -1.83 -15.80 7.41
CA MET A 67 -1.36 -16.04 6.04
C MET A 67 -2.44 -15.70 4.99
N SER A 68 -3.11 -14.56 5.19
CA SER A 68 -4.30 -14.20 4.41
C SER A 68 -4.22 -12.77 3.92
N ILE A 69 -4.99 -12.46 2.87
CA ILE A 69 -4.99 -11.15 2.23
C ILE A 69 -6.35 -10.51 2.32
N ARG A 70 -6.35 -9.27 2.83
CA ARG A 70 -7.48 -8.36 2.68
C ARG A 70 -7.20 -7.39 1.55
N ARG A 71 -8.18 -7.21 0.68
CA ARG A 71 -8.10 -6.29 -0.45
C ARG A 71 -9.08 -5.14 -0.24
N VAL A 72 -8.62 -3.93 -0.49
CA VAL A 72 -9.44 -2.71 -0.43
C VAL A 72 -9.36 -2.03 -1.78
N GLU A 73 -10.51 -1.78 -2.39
CA GLU A 73 -10.62 -0.95 -3.59
C GLU A 73 -10.75 0.51 -3.18
N ILE A 74 -9.95 1.36 -3.82
CA ILE A 74 -10.04 2.80 -3.73
C ILE A 74 -10.53 3.26 -5.09
N GLN A 75 -11.67 3.94 -5.15
CA GLN A 75 -12.34 4.33 -6.41
C GLN A 75 -11.56 5.36 -7.26
N GLY A 76 -10.38 5.77 -6.80
CA GLY A 76 -9.68 6.92 -7.36
C GLY A 76 -10.32 8.23 -6.93
N MET A 77 -9.68 9.32 -7.29
CA MET A 77 -10.15 10.68 -7.07
C MET A 77 -10.62 11.24 -8.41
N VAL A 78 -11.91 11.54 -8.51
CA VAL A 78 -12.49 12.26 -9.66
C VAL A 78 -12.17 13.76 -9.49
N ASP A 79 -10.88 14.08 -9.41
CA ASP A 79 -10.39 15.43 -9.17
C ASP A 79 -10.12 16.18 -10.48
N GLY A 80 -10.51 15.59 -11.61
CA GLY A 80 -10.30 16.17 -12.94
C GLY A 80 -11.00 17.52 -13.09
N ASP A 81 -12.27 17.60 -12.73
CA ASP A 81 -13.04 18.85 -12.85
C ASP A 81 -12.60 19.89 -11.82
N PHE A 82 -12.39 19.51 -10.56
CA PHE A 82 -11.91 20.45 -9.54
C PHE A 82 -10.52 21.00 -9.89
N ARG A 83 -9.56 20.17 -10.29
CA ARG A 83 -8.23 20.66 -10.70
C ARG A 83 -8.25 21.46 -12.00
N ARG A 84 -9.11 21.11 -12.97
CA ARG A 84 -9.31 21.92 -14.19
C ARG A 84 -9.89 23.29 -13.87
N ILE A 85 -10.92 23.36 -13.02
CA ILE A 85 -11.58 24.61 -12.64
C ILE A 85 -10.62 25.53 -11.86
N HIS A 86 -9.74 24.96 -11.04
CA HIS A 86 -8.80 25.73 -10.21
C HIS A 86 -7.39 25.89 -10.81
N GLY A 87 -7.17 25.44 -12.05
CA GLY A 87 -5.88 25.59 -12.75
C GLY A 87 -4.71 24.77 -12.16
N ILE A 88 -5.00 23.72 -11.38
CA ILE A 88 -4.00 22.92 -10.64
C ILE A 88 -3.28 21.89 -11.54
N GLY A 89 -3.68 21.77 -12.81
CA GLY A 89 -3.09 20.83 -13.78
C GLY A 89 -3.51 19.38 -13.54
N GLU A 90 -3.21 18.48 -14.48
CA GLU A 90 -3.57 17.06 -14.37
C GLU A 90 -2.50 16.27 -13.61
N LEU A 91 -2.86 15.72 -12.45
CA LEU A 91 -2.06 14.69 -11.77
C LEU A 91 -2.36 13.32 -12.39
N ILE A 92 -1.58 12.97 -13.41
CA ILE A 92 -1.69 11.70 -14.13
C ILE A 92 -1.26 10.52 -13.22
N TYR A 93 -0.35 10.77 -12.28
CA TYR A 93 0.19 9.77 -11.37
C TYR A 93 -0.10 10.14 -9.91
N MET A 94 -0.70 9.21 -9.16
CA MET A 94 -0.95 9.38 -7.74
C MET A 94 0.22 8.84 -6.92
N LYS A 95 0.72 9.67 -5.99
CA LYS A 95 1.67 9.22 -4.96
C LYS A 95 0.90 8.93 -3.68
N ILE A 96 0.83 7.66 -3.29
CA ILE A 96 0.27 7.30 -1.97
C ILE A 96 1.25 7.72 -0.89
N LEU A 97 0.78 8.60 0.01
CA LEU A 97 1.41 8.88 1.29
C LEU A 97 0.71 8.02 2.34
N TYR A 98 1.50 7.31 3.15
CA TYR A 98 1.03 6.45 4.21
C TYR A 98 1.76 6.83 5.50
N PHE A 99 1.01 6.87 6.60
CA PHE A 99 1.52 7.21 7.91
C PHE A 99 1.29 6.02 8.84
N THR A 100 2.33 5.62 9.56
CA THR A 100 2.31 4.48 10.49
C THR A 100 1.65 4.80 11.82
N CYS A 101 1.38 6.08 12.11
CA CYS A 101 0.74 6.56 13.34
C CYS A 101 -0.76 6.79 13.14
N HIS A 102 -1.54 6.60 14.19
CA HIS A 102 -2.96 6.93 14.24
C HIS A 102 -3.18 8.41 13.86
N ILE A 103 -3.92 8.65 12.77
CA ILE A 103 -4.31 9.99 12.35
C ILE A 103 -5.77 10.20 12.76
N GLU A 104 -5.98 10.94 13.85
CA GLU A 104 -7.32 11.25 14.36
C GLU A 104 -7.97 12.42 13.63
N ASN A 105 -7.16 13.28 13.00
CA ASN A 105 -7.64 14.54 12.46
C ASN A 105 -6.98 14.84 11.11
N ILE A 106 -7.71 14.58 10.03
CA ILE A 106 -7.42 15.14 8.71
C ILE A 106 -8.30 16.36 8.55
N ARG A 107 -7.71 17.56 8.60
CA ARG A 107 -8.39 18.80 8.22
C ARG A 107 -7.92 19.19 6.83
N PHE A 108 -8.88 19.31 5.91
CA PHE A 108 -8.65 19.94 4.61
C PHE A 108 -8.83 21.45 4.80
N LEU A 109 -7.78 22.22 4.52
CA LEU A 109 -7.82 23.69 4.46
C LEU A 109 -8.34 24.15 3.11
#